data_AF-A0A6B3N492-F1
#
_entry.id   AF-A0A6B3N492-F1
#
_cell.length_a   1.000
_cell.length_b   1.000
_cell.length_c   1.000
_cell.angle_alpha   90.00
_cell.angle_beta   90.00
_cell.angle_gamma   90.00
#
_symmetry.space_group_name_H-M   'P 1'
#
loop_
_entity.id
_entity.type
_entity.pdbx_description
1 polymer ?
#
loop_
_entity_poly.entity_id
_entity_poly.type
_entity_poly.pdbx_seq_one_letter_code
_entity_poly.pdbx_strand_id
1 'polypeptide(L)'
;MCLLLGFRFASPLISKAYNDRGNKNHNQGKLGIAEENYKRAIELNPDNVDAHHNLSNLYNDHGKKNHDQGKLSIAEENYKRAIELNPDNFDSHYNLGDLYEDLQQFDKAGEYYRSAVKGNVPEASNNLARLFIKNKEYSEAVTLLYQGLQQANQQDSFPEINYNLFKNLGWARFQQGRDPEAEQVLNIAIGIASKPEVAQYLWNRGSAHCLLAQVLERQKKPGAIQQWQQCSKLGSTGNPDEDTWLDLAHKTLSKARQSWEEP
;
A
#
# COMPACT_ATOMS: atom_id res chain seq x y z
N MET A 1 -50.53 6.93 25.03
CA MET A 1 -49.32 7.66 24.60
C MET A 1 -47.99 7.13 25.19
N CYS A 2 -47.99 6.21 26.19
CA CYS A 2 -46.74 5.66 26.77
C CYS A 2 -46.08 4.49 26.00
N LEU A 3 -46.82 3.72 25.19
CA LEU A 3 -46.26 2.53 24.51
C LEU A 3 -45.31 2.87 23.34
N LEU A 4 -45.48 4.03 22.70
CA LEU A 4 -44.60 4.47 21.60
C LEU A 4 -43.27 5.06 22.10
N LEU A 5 -43.22 5.56 23.34
CA LEU A 5 -42.00 6.07 23.93
C LEU A 5 -41.05 4.94 24.35
N GLY A 6 -41.56 3.84 24.91
CA GLY A 6 -40.76 2.67 25.31
C GLY A 6 -40.05 1.98 24.14
N PHE A 7 -40.68 1.90 22.97
CA PHE A 7 -40.06 1.34 21.76
C PHE A 7 -38.91 2.20 21.22
N ARG A 8 -39.06 3.53 21.28
CA ARG A 8 -38.04 4.46 20.77
C ARG A 8 -36.74 4.44 21.60
N PHE A 9 -36.82 4.15 22.91
CA PHE A 9 -35.65 3.99 23.79
C PHE A 9 -35.09 2.55 23.81
N ALA A 10 -35.88 1.55 23.44
CA ALA A 10 -35.42 0.16 23.38
C ALA A 10 -34.60 -0.14 22.10
N SER A 11 -34.93 0.48 20.96
CA SER A 11 -34.25 0.22 19.69
C SER A 11 -32.74 0.47 19.72
N PRO A 12 -32.20 1.54 20.35
CA PRO A 12 -30.76 1.74 20.48
C PRO A 12 -30.06 0.70 21.36
N LEU A 13 -30.65 0.29 22.48
CA LEU A 13 -30.07 -0.73 23.37
C LEU A 13 -30.04 -2.11 22.70
N ILE A 14 -31.12 -2.47 22.01
CA ILE A 14 -31.21 -3.73 21.28
C ILE A 14 -30.24 -3.71 20.09
N SER A 15 -30.13 -2.58 19.37
CA SER A 15 -29.14 -2.38 18.31
C SER A 15 -27.71 -2.61 18.82
N LYS A 16 -27.34 -2.03 19.96
CA LYS A 16 -26.04 -2.27 20.60
C LYS A 16 -25.82 -3.75 20.93
N ALA A 17 -26.82 -4.43 21.49
CA ALA A 17 -26.71 -5.85 21.80
C ALA A 17 -26.49 -6.72 20.54
N TYR A 18 -27.13 -6.37 19.42
CA TYR A 18 -26.86 -7.02 18.12
C TYR A 18 -25.44 -6.72 17.64
N ASN A 19 -24.95 -5.48 17.75
CA ASN A 19 -23.57 -5.13 17.41
C ASN A 19 -22.56 -5.95 18.24
N ASP A 20 -22.75 -6.04 19.57
CA ASP A 20 -21.87 -6.81 20.46
C ASP A 20 -21.90 -8.31 20.13
N ARG A 21 -23.06 -8.84 19.74
CA ARG A 21 -23.19 -10.22 19.25
C ARG A 21 -22.50 -10.41 17.91
N GLY A 22 -22.55 -9.41 17.03
CA GLY A 22 -21.78 -9.35 15.79
C GLY A 22 -20.29 -9.47 16.05
N ASN A 23 -19.75 -8.63 16.93
CA ASN A 23 -18.34 -8.66 17.36
C ASN A 23 -17.94 -10.02 17.92
N LYS A 24 -18.78 -10.61 18.77
CA LYS A 24 -18.54 -11.95 19.32
C LYS A 24 -18.47 -13.02 18.23
N ASN A 25 -19.39 -13.00 17.26
CA ASN A 25 -19.39 -13.95 16.15
C ASN A 25 -18.22 -13.74 15.19
N HIS A 26 -17.84 -12.48 14.96
CA HIS A 26 -16.67 -12.10 14.18
C HIS A 26 -15.40 -12.72 14.79
N ASN A 27 -15.20 -12.54 16.09
CA ASN A 27 -14.06 -13.12 16.82
C ASN A 27 -14.07 -14.66 16.85
N GLN A 28 -15.21 -15.29 16.57
CA GLN A 28 -15.35 -16.74 16.43
C GLN A 28 -15.18 -17.23 14.97
N GLY A 29 -14.89 -16.33 14.02
CA GLY A 29 -14.81 -16.65 12.59
C GLY A 29 -16.16 -16.92 11.93
N LYS A 30 -17.28 -16.68 12.62
CA LYS A 30 -18.65 -16.89 12.09
C LYS A 30 -19.10 -15.65 11.30
N LEU A 31 -18.35 -15.33 10.25
CA LEU A 31 -18.45 -14.04 9.53
C LEU A 31 -19.86 -13.77 8.97
N GLY A 32 -20.51 -14.77 8.35
CA GLY A 32 -21.88 -14.59 7.86
C GLY A 32 -22.90 -14.30 8.97
N ILE A 33 -22.72 -14.89 10.15
CA ILE A 33 -23.58 -14.59 11.30
C ILE A 33 -23.25 -13.20 11.87
N ALA A 34 -21.97 -12.80 11.87
CA ALA A 34 -21.57 -11.47 12.29
C ALA A 34 -22.20 -10.39 11.40
N GLU A 35 -22.16 -10.57 10.07
CA GLU A 35 -22.79 -9.70 9.07
C GLU A 35 -24.28 -9.47 9.37
N GLU A 36 -25.04 -10.55 9.56
CA GLU A 36 -26.47 -10.47 9.87
C GLU A 36 -26.75 -9.74 11.20
N ASN A 37 -25.89 -9.92 12.21
CA ASN A 37 -26.04 -9.19 13.46
C ASN A 37 -25.75 -7.69 13.30
N TYR A 38 -24.72 -7.30 12.54
CA TYR A 38 -24.45 -5.88 12.28
C TYR A 38 -25.56 -5.24 11.44
N LYS A 39 -26.03 -5.91 10.38
CA LYS A 39 -27.19 -5.46 9.60
C LYS A 39 -28.40 -5.26 10.48
N ARG A 40 -28.69 -6.21 11.37
CA ARG A 40 -29.81 -6.09 12.31
C ARG A 40 -29.63 -4.92 13.29
N ALA A 41 -28.41 -4.65 13.73
CA ALA A 41 -28.12 -3.48 14.56
C ALA A 41 -28.44 -2.17 13.80
N ILE A 42 -28.04 -2.05 12.53
CA ILE A 42 -28.31 -0.89 11.66
C ILE A 42 -29.80 -0.76 11.38
N GLU A 43 -30.53 -1.85 11.10
CA GLU A 43 -31.98 -1.82 10.89
C GLU A 43 -32.74 -1.28 12.12
N LEU A 44 -32.29 -1.64 13.32
CA LEU A 44 -32.90 -1.20 14.57
C LEU A 44 -32.52 0.23 14.94
N ASN A 45 -31.31 0.65 14.59
CA ASN A 45 -30.82 2.01 14.77
C ASN A 45 -29.91 2.39 13.59
N PRO A 46 -30.45 3.10 12.58
CA PRO A 46 -29.67 3.52 11.41
C PRO A 46 -28.47 4.43 11.75
N ASP A 47 -28.49 5.09 12.91
CA ASP A 47 -27.42 5.97 13.38
C ASP A 47 -26.38 5.22 14.25
N ASN A 48 -26.43 3.88 14.31
CA ASN A 48 -25.44 3.10 15.05
C ASN A 48 -24.09 3.08 14.31
N VAL A 49 -23.25 4.07 14.60
CA VAL A 49 -21.91 4.25 14.03
C VAL A 49 -21.03 3.02 14.23
N ASP A 50 -21.06 2.38 15.40
CA ASP A 50 -20.25 1.19 15.68
C ASP A 50 -20.64 0.03 14.75
N ALA A 51 -21.94 -0.18 14.52
CA ALA A 51 -22.42 -1.24 13.64
C ALA A 51 -22.08 -0.98 12.18
N HIS A 52 -22.17 0.27 11.71
CA HIS A 52 -21.72 0.67 10.37
C HIS A 52 -20.22 0.46 10.21
N HIS A 53 -19.42 0.89 11.17
CA HIS A 53 -17.97 0.71 11.19
C HIS A 53 -17.59 -0.78 11.17
N ASN A 54 -18.19 -1.60 12.02
CA ASN A 54 -17.89 -3.04 12.11
C ASN A 54 -18.31 -3.80 10.85
N LEU A 55 -19.46 -3.44 10.26
CA LEU A 55 -19.91 -4.03 8.99
C LEU A 55 -19.04 -3.57 7.82
N SER A 56 -18.62 -2.31 7.82
CA SER A 56 -17.68 -1.76 6.83
C SER A 56 -16.36 -2.54 6.84
N ASN A 57 -15.76 -2.74 8.02
CA ASN A 57 -14.53 -3.53 8.15
C ASN A 57 -14.71 -4.98 7.70
N LEU A 58 -15.86 -5.60 8.01
CA LEU A 58 -16.16 -6.95 7.53
C LEU A 58 -16.22 -7.02 6.00
N TYR A 59 -16.85 -6.05 5.34
CA TYR A 59 -16.86 -5.98 3.88
C TYR A 59 -15.46 -5.72 3.31
N ASN A 60 -14.64 -4.88 3.94
CA ASN A 60 -13.25 -4.71 3.55
C ASN A 60 -12.46 -6.03 3.59
N ASP A 61 -12.61 -6.81 4.67
CA ASP A 61 -11.95 -8.11 4.81
C ASP A 61 -12.43 -9.13 3.77
N HIS A 62 -13.73 -9.14 3.45
CA HIS A 62 -14.26 -9.91 2.33
C HIS A 62 -13.68 -9.45 0.99
N GLY A 63 -13.51 -8.14 0.80
CA GLY A 63 -12.87 -7.55 -0.36
C GLY A 63 -11.45 -8.07 -0.54
N LYS A 64 -10.60 -7.96 0.50
CA LYS A 64 -9.22 -8.47 0.52
C LYS A 64 -9.15 -9.94 0.17
N LYS A 65 -9.97 -10.76 0.82
CA LYS A 65 -10.02 -12.20 0.55
C LYS A 65 -10.42 -12.52 -0.90
N ASN A 66 -11.37 -11.78 -1.47
CA ASN A 66 -11.78 -11.99 -2.86
C ASN A 66 -10.71 -11.49 -3.84
N HIS A 67 -10.01 -10.41 -3.50
CA HIS A 67 -8.89 -9.87 -4.26
C HIS A 67 -7.73 -10.88 -4.33
N ASP A 68 -7.33 -11.45 -3.20
CA ASP A 68 -6.30 -12.52 -3.11
C ASP A 68 -6.67 -13.76 -3.93
N GLN A 69 -7.98 -14.03 -4.08
CA GLN A 69 -8.51 -15.15 -4.88
C GLN A 69 -8.68 -14.81 -6.37
N GLY A 70 -8.31 -13.61 -6.80
CA GLY A 70 -8.47 -13.13 -8.18
C GLY A 70 -9.92 -12.81 -8.58
N LYS A 71 -10.86 -12.77 -7.62
CA LYS A 71 -12.28 -12.43 -7.85
C LYS A 71 -12.48 -10.92 -7.83
N LEU A 72 -11.81 -10.23 -8.75
CA LEU A 72 -11.66 -8.77 -8.72
C LEU A 72 -12.99 -8.01 -8.74
N SER A 73 -13.96 -8.43 -9.56
CA SER A 73 -15.28 -7.77 -9.59
C SER A 73 -16.02 -7.88 -8.25
N ILE A 74 -15.87 -9.00 -7.54
CA ILE A 74 -16.52 -9.21 -6.23
C ILE A 74 -15.77 -8.41 -5.16
N ALA A 75 -14.44 -8.37 -5.24
CA ALA A 75 -13.64 -7.55 -4.34
C ALA A 75 -13.98 -6.05 -4.46
N GLU A 76 -14.12 -5.54 -5.68
CA GLU A 76 -14.53 -4.15 -5.95
C GLU A 76 -15.88 -3.83 -5.30
N GLU A 77 -16.88 -4.70 -5.46
CA GLU A 77 -18.20 -4.52 -4.84
C GLU A 77 -18.11 -4.49 -3.31
N ASN A 78 -17.33 -5.40 -2.72
CA ASN A 78 -17.12 -5.43 -1.28
C ASN A 78 -16.45 -4.16 -0.76
N TYR A 79 -15.39 -3.66 -1.39
CA TYR A 79 -14.74 -2.42 -0.98
C TYR A 79 -15.66 -1.21 -1.12
N LYS A 80 -16.42 -1.13 -2.21
CA LYS A 80 -17.44 -0.07 -2.40
C LYS A 80 -18.48 -0.11 -1.30
N ARG A 81 -18.96 -1.30 -0.93
CA ARG A 81 -19.92 -1.47 0.16
C ARG A 81 -19.34 -1.03 1.50
N ALA A 82 -18.07 -1.32 1.76
CA ALA A 82 -17.38 -0.85 2.96
C ALA A 82 -17.34 0.68 3.02
N ILE A 83 -17.00 1.34 1.91
CA ILE A 83 -16.95 2.81 1.80
C ILE A 83 -18.35 3.44 1.91
N GLU A 84 -19.39 2.82 1.34
CA GLU A 84 -20.78 3.29 1.49
C GLU A 84 -21.24 3.30 2.95
N LEU A 85 -20.85 2.29 3.73
CA LEU A 85 -21.21 2.18 5.15
C LEU A 85 -20.38 3.11 6.03
N ASN A 86 -19.11 3.29 5.70
CA ASN A 86 -18.20 4.20 6.39
C ASN A 86 -17.30 4.90 5.36
N PRO A 87 -17.65 6.14 4.97
CA PRO A 87 -16.84 6.92 4.02
C PRO A 87 -15.40 7.15 4.46
N ASP A 88 -15.13 7.09 5.76
CA ASP A 88 -13.81 7.26 6.37
C ASP A 88 -13.09 5.92 6.62
N ASN A 89 -13.56 4.82 6.02
CA ASN A 89 -12.80 3.56 6.00
C ASN A 89 -11.61 3.67 5.03
N PHE A 90 -10.54 4.30 5.50
CA PHE A 90 -9.35 4.59 4.69
C PHE A 90 -8.61 3.35 4.21
N ASP A 91 -8.70 2.23 4.95
CA ASP A 91 -8.17 0.95 4.50
C ASP A 91 -8.93 0.42 3.27
N SER A 92 -10.26 0.59 3.25
CA SER A 92 -11.07 0.22 2.08
C SER A 92 -10.76 1.08 0.87
N HIS A 93 -10.52 2.38 1.07
CA HIS A 93 -10.02 3.24 0.00
C HIS A 93 -8.66 2.77 -0.50
N TYR A 94 -7.72 2.44 0.38
CA TYR A 94 -6.42 1.92 -0.03
C TYR A 94 -6.54 0.63 -0.84
N ASN A 95 -7.28 -0.36 -0.33
CA ASN A 95 -7.44 -1.66 -0.98
C ASN A 95 -8.18 -1.56 -2.32
N LEU A 96 -9.15 -0.65 -2.44
CA LEU A 96 -9.82 -0.38 -3.72
C LEU A 96 -8.87 0.31 -4.72
N GLY A 97 -8.01 1.21 -4.24
CA GLY A 97 -6.95 1.79 -5.06
C GLY A 97 -5.97 0.74 -5.59
N ASP A 98 -5.56 -0.20 -4.73
CA ASP A 98 -4.69 -1.31 -5.08
C ASP A 98 -5.31 -2.25 -6.12
N LEU A 99 -6.59 -2.59 -5.95
CA LEU A 99 -7.36 -3.34 -6.93
C LEU A 99 -7.39 -2.63 -8.31
N TYR A 100 -7.54 -1.30 -8.33
CA TYR A 100 -7.52 -0.57 -9.60
C TYR A 100 -6.12 -0.50 -10.23
N GLU A 101 -5.03 -0.54 -9.46
CA GLU A 101 -3.67 -0.71 -9.99
C GLU A 101 -3.49 -2.08 -10.67
N ASP A 102 -3.99 -3.17 -10.06
CA ASP A 102 -3.99 -4.50 -10.68
C ASP A 102 -4.78 -4.52 -12.01
N LEU A 103 -5.87 -3.74 -12.07
CA LEU A 103 -6.66 -3.53 -13.28
C LEU A 103 -6.05 -2.50 -14.25
N GLN A 104 -4.87 -1.93 -13.93
CA GLN A 104 -4.19 -0.87 -14.69
C GLN A 104 -5.02 0.40 -14.91
N GLN A 105 -5.98 0.67 -14.02
CA GLN A 105 -6.82 1.87 -14.01
C GLN A 105 -6.22 2.92 -13.07
N PHE A 106 -5.04 3.43 -13.42
CA PHE A 106 -4.23 4.29 -12.55
C PHE A 106 -4.92 5.59 -12.12
N ASP A 107 -5.77 6.17 -12.96
CA ASP A 107 -6.52 7.38 -12.60
C ASP A 107 -7.46 7.12 -11.42
N LYS A 108 -8.21 6.01 -11.46
CA LYS A 108 -9.08 5.59 -10.36
C LYS A 108 -8.27 5.22 -9.13
N ALA A 109 -7.17 4.49 -9.30
CA ALA A 109 -6.28 4.14 -8.19
C ALA A 109 -5.82 5.43 -7.46
N GLY A 110 -5.41 6.45 -8.21
CA GLY A 110 -5.00 7.74 -7.67
C GLY A 110 -6.12 8.48 -6.91
N GLU A 111 -7.38 8.38 -7.33
CA GLU A 111 -8.53 8.94 -6.58
C GLU A 111 -8.69 8.27 -5.21
N TYR A 112 -8.68 6.95 -5.15
CA TYR A 112 -8.86 6.21 -3.91
C TYR A 112 -7.63 6.30 -2.98
N TYR A 113 -6.41 6.29 -3.53
CA TYR A 113 -5.22 6.56 -2.71
C TYR A 113 -5.23 7.97 -2.11
N ARG A 114 -5.71 9.00 -2.82
CA ARG A 114 -5.89 10.34 -2.23
C ARG A 114 -6.84 10.33 -1.04
N SER A 115 -7.91 9.53 -1.08
CA SER A 115 -8.80 9.35 0.07
C SER A 115 -8.08 8.65 1.22
N ALA A 116 -7.36 7.56 0.97
CA ALA A 116 -6.62 6.83 2.00
C ALA A 116 -5.49 7.65 2.65
N VAL A 117 -4.82 8.53 1.89
CA VAL A 117 -3.79 9.45 2.41
C VAL A 117 -4.35 10.39 3.49
N LYS A 118 -5.63 10.81 3.40
CA LYS A 118 -6.29 11.61 4.45
C LYS A 118 -6.39 10.87 5.78
N GLY A 119 -6.48 9.54 5.72
CA GLY A 119 -6.50 8.62 6.87
C GLY A 119 -5.13 8.28 7.43
N ASN A 120 -4.06 8.87 6.88
CA ASN A 120 -2.69 8.56 7.24
C ASN A 120 -2.25 7.11 6.94
N VAL A 121 -2.74 6.50 5.85
CA VAL A 121 -2.27 5.18 5.39
C VAL A 121 -0.93 5.34 4.64
N PRO A 122 0.22 4.89 5.20
CA PRO A 122 1.54 5.12 4.59
C PRO A 122 1.71 4.46 3.21
N GLU A 123 1.13 3.28 3.02
CA GLU A 123 1.15 2.52 1.76
C GLU A 123 0.45 3.29 0.64
N ALA A 124 -0.67 3.97 0.96
CA ALA A 124 -1.36 4.84 0.02
C ALA A 124 -0.48 6.03 -0.40
N SER A 125 0.24 6.63 0.56
CA SER A 125 1.20 7.70 0.26
C SER A 125 2.31 7.22 -0.69
N ASN A 126 2.84 6.01 -0.44
CA ASN A 126 3.85 5.40 -1.30
C ASN A 126 3.34 5.14 -2.72
N ASN A 127 2.15 4.55 -2.87
CA ASN A 127 1.60 4.18 -4.17
C ASN A 127 1.15 5.41 -4.96
N LEU A 128 0.54 6.40 -4.32
CA LEU A 128 0.21 7.67 -4.97
C LEU A 128 1.47 8.42 -5.42
N ALA A 129 2.52 8.44 -4.59
CA ALA A 129 3.79 9.06 -4.97
C ALA A 129 4.43 8.36 -6.17
N ARG A 130 4.35 7.03 -6.25
CA ARG A 130 4.81 6.27 -7.41
C ARG A 130 4.08 6.70 -8.69
N LEU A 131 2.75 6.87 -8.64
CA LEU A 131 1.98 7.38 -9.79
C LEU A 131 2.45 8.78 -10.22
N PHE A 132 2.71 9.66 -9.25
CA PHE A 132 3.26 10.99 -9.53
C PHE A 132 4.67 10.95 -10.14
N ILE A 133 5.54 10.04 -9.69
CA ILE A 133 6.87 9.85 -10.32
C ILE A 133 6.70 9.45 -11.79
N LYS A 134 5.77 8.53 -12.10
CA LYS A 134 5.48 8.11 -13.48
C LYS A 134 4.94 9.26 -14.33
N ASN A 135 4.16 10.17 -13.74
CA ASN A 135 3.66 11.38 -14.38
C ASN A 135 4.66 12.55 -14.39
N LYS A 136 5.87 12.35 -13.87
CA LYS A 136 6.94 13.35 -13.75
C LYS A 136 6.64 14.50 -12.76
N GLU A 137 5.69 14.29 -11.86
CA GLU A 137 5.30 15.19 -10.76
C GLU A 137 6.17 14.91 -9.53
N TYR A 138 7.49 15.10 -9.67
CA TYR A 138 8.45 14.60 -8.68
C TYR A 138 8.40 15.34 -7.34
N SER A 139 8.03 16.62 -7.32
CA SER A 139 7.98 17.42 -6.09
C SER A 139 6.82 16.99 -5.20
N GLU A 140 5.67 16.74 -5.81
CA GLU A 140 4.46 16.23 -5.18
C GLU A 140 4.69 14.82 -4.65
N ALA A 141 5.36 13.96 -5.44
CA ALA A 141 5.76 12.62 -5.00
C ALA A 141 6.64 12.66 -3.74
N VAL A 142 7.65 13.54 -3.72
CA VAL A 142 8.53 13.71 -2.55
C VAL A 142 7.74 14.13 -1.31
N THR A 143 6.80 15.07 -1.43
CA THR A 143 5.95 15.51 -0.32
C THR A 143 5.18 14.34 0.28
N LEU A 144 4.52 13.54 -0.57
CA LEU A 144 3.78 12.35 -0.16
C LEU A 144 4.69 11.32 0.51
N LEU A 145 5.91 11.12 0.01
CA LEU A 145 6.84 10.13 0.56
C LEU A 145 7.35 10.54 1.95
N TYR A 146 7.63 11.83 2.18
CA TYR A 146 7.96 12.30 3.53
C TYR A 146 6.76 12.20 4.48
N GLN A 147 5.56 12.51 4.01
CA GLN A 147 4.34 12.33 4.79
C GLN A 147 4.17 10.85 5.18
N GLY A 148 4.31 9.93 4.24
CA GLY A 148 4.25 8.49 4.49
C GLY A 148 5.31 8.00 5.48
N LEU A 149 6.54 8.50 5.38
CA LEU A 149 7.61 8.16 6.35
C LEU A 149 7.30 8.67 7.76
N GLN A 150 6.73 9.87 7.89
CA GLN A 150 6.32 10.40 9.17
C GLN A 150 5.20 9.53 9.79
N GLN A 151 4.21 9.13 8.99
CA GLN A 151 3.10 8.30 9.42
C GLN A 151 3.56 6.90 9.82
N ALA A 152 4.41 6.27 9.00
CA ALA A 152 4.94 4.93 9.26
C ALA A 152 5.73 4.87 10.58
N ASN A 153 6.49 5.92 10.89
CA ASN A 153 7.21 6.04 12.16
C ASN A 153 6.29 6.23 13.36
N GLN A 154 5.10 6.84 13.18
CA GLN A 154 4.13 7.04 14.27
C GLN A 154 3.31 5.78 14.56
N GLN A 155 3.16 4.90 13.56
CA GLN A 155 2.31 3.71 13.62
C GLN A 155 3.08 2.43 13.94
N ASP A 156 4.40 2.51 14.19
CA ASP A 156 5.29 1.35 14.30
C ASP A 156 5.11 0.37 13.12
N SER A 157 4.97 0.93 11.92
CA SER A 157 4.70 0.18 10.69
C SER A 157 5.79 -0.84 10.38
N PHE A 158 5.41 -1.89 9.65
CA PHE A 158 6.34 -2.94 9.25
C PHE A 158 7.52 -2.40 8.41
N PRO A 159 8.71 -3.03 8.49
CA PRO A 159 9.89 -2.54 7.79
C PRO A 159 9.77 -2.43 6.26
N GLU A 160 8.91 -3.22 5.59
CA GLU A 160 8.72 -3.13 4.14
C GLU A 160 8.10 -1.81 3.71
N ILE A 161 7.24 -1.22 4.55
CA ILE A 161 6.61 0.07 4.28
C ILE A 161 7.69 1.15 4.20
N ASN A 162 8.58 1.18 5.20
CA ASN A 162 9.73 2.09 5.20
C ASN A 162 10.68 1.83 4.03
N TYR A 163 10.96 0.56 3.69
CA TYR A 163 11.74 0.24 2.50
C TYR A 163 11.14 0.85 1.23
N ASN A 164 9.85 0.61 0.98
CA ASN A 164 9.17 1.06 -0.22
C ASN A 164 9.15 2.59 -0.32
N LEU A 165 8.87 3.28 0.79
CA LEU A 165 8.91 4.74 0.90
C LEU A 165 10.30 5.30 0.60
N PHE A 166 11.36 4.79 1.23
CA PHE A 166 12.73 5.26 0.95
C PHE A 166 13.19 4.94 -0.48
N LYS A 167 12.82 3.78 -1.01
CA LYS A 167 13.11 3.40 -2.40
C LYS A 167 12.47 4.37 -3.39
N ASN A 168 11.18 4.66 -3.25
CA ASN A 168 10.49 5.62 -4.11
C ASN A 168 10.96 7.06 -3.88
N LEU A 169 11.38 7.43 -2.66
CA LEU A 169 12.00 8.73 -2.40
C LEU A 169 13.32 8.88 -3.12
N GLY A 170 14.13 7.82 -3.12
CA GLY A 170 15.35 7.72 -3.91
C GLY A 170 15.09 7.89 -5.41
N TRP A 171 14.07 7.20 -5.92
CA TRP A 171 13.65 7.34 -7.31
C TRP A 171 13.23 8.77 -7.64
N ALA A 172 12.36 9.38 -6.83
CA ALA A 172 11.91 10.76 -7.06
C ALA A 172 13.07 11.76 -7.01
N ARG A 173 13.98 11.65 -6.03
CA ARG A 173 15.18 12.50 -5.93
C ARG A 173 16.12 12.31 -7.12
N PHE A 174 16.30 11.08 -7.59
CA PHE A 174 17.07 10.80 -8.79
C PHE A 174 16.43 11.46 -10.02
N GLN A 175 15.11 11.42 -10.17
CA GLN A 175 14.45 12.09 -11.29
C GLN A 175 14.52 13.62 -11.21
N GLN A 176 14.61 14.20 -10.01
CA GLN A 176 14.86 15.63 -9.80
C GLN A 176 16.31 16.06 -10.08
N GLY A 177 17.24 15.13 -10.38
CA GLY A 177 18.67 15.44 -10.49
C GLY A 177 19.35 15.71 -9.14
N ARG A 178 18.73 15.31 -8.03
CA ARG A 178 19.26 15.47 -6.66
C ARG A 178 20.00 14.20 -6.23
N ASP A 179 21.06 13.87 -6.97
CA ASP A 179 21.79 12.59 -6.86
C ASP A 179 22.33 12.28 -5.46
N PRO A 180 22.95 13.25 -4.73
CA PRO A 180 23.46 12.96 -3.39
C PRO A 180 22.36 12.56 -2.41
N GLU A 181 21.17 13.16 -2.52
CA GLU A 181 20.03 12.80 -1.68
C GLU A 181 19.43 11.46 -2.09
N ALA A 182 19.33 11.20 -3.39
CA ALA A 182 18.90 9.91 -3.90
C ALA A 182 19.79 8.79 -3.38
N GLU A 183 21.11 8.96 -3.46
CA GLU A 183 22.11 8.03 -2.94
C GLU A 183 21.93 7.79 -1.44
N GLN A 184 21.75 8.85 -0.65
CA GLN A 184 21.58 8.73 0.80
C GLN A 184 20.34 7.89 1.16
N VAL A 185 19.17 8.20 0.58
CA VAL A 185 17.92 7.51 0.93
C VAL A 185 17.86 6.09 0.37
N LEU A 186 18.48 5.82 -0.78
CA LEU A 186 18.57 4.47 -1.33
C LEU A 186 19.47 3.57 -0.48
N ASN A 187 20.55 4.10 0.08
CA ASN A 187 21.37 3.36 1.03
C ASN A 187 20.60 3.02 2.32
N ILE A 188 19.71 3.90 2.78
CA ILE A 188 18.81 3.60 3.90
C ILE A 188 17.87 2.43 3.53
N ALA A 189 17.24 2.48 2.35
CA ALA A 189 16.39 1.38 1.87
C ALA A 189 17.15 0.05 1.80
N ILE A 190 18.35 0.04 1.22
CA ILE A 190 19.20 -1.16 1.15
C ILE A 190 19.54 -1.68 2.55
N GLY A 191 19.85 -0.78 3.50
CA GLY A 191 20.12 -1.14 4.90
C GLY A 191 18.94 -1.84 5.58
N ILE A 192 17.71 -1.38 5.32
CA ILE A 192 16.48 -2.04 5.80
C ILE A 192 16.34 -3.43 5.17
N ALA A 193 16.47 -3.51 3.85
CA ALA A 193 16.31 -4.75 3.09
C ALA A 193 17.39 -5.82 3.36
N SER A 194 18.54 -5.41 3.90
CA SER A 194 19.67 -6.29 4.22
C SER A 194 19.46 -7.06 5.53
N LYS A 195 18.51 -6.63 6.38
CA LYS A 195 18.19 -7.31 7.64
C LYS A 195 17.56 -8.69 7.36
N PRO A 196 18.08 -9.81 7.90
CA PRO A 196 17.57 -11.15 7.61
C PRO A 196 16.07 -11.30 7.87
N GLU A 197 15.58 -10.68 8.94
CA GLU A 197 14.18 -10.68 9.33
C GLU A 197 13.28 -9.98 8.32
N VAL A 198 13.78 -9.02 7.55
CA VAL A 198 13.05 -8.30 6.49
C VAL A 198 13.21 -8.99 5.14
N ALA A 199 14.44 -9.39 4.83
CA ALA A 199 14.85 -10.02 3.59
C ALA A 199 14.00 -11.24 3.18
N GLN A 200 13.46 -11.98 4.16
CA GLN A 200 12.68 -13.20 3.92
C GLN A 200 11.30 -12.96 3.27
N TYR A 201 10.72 -11.77 3.41
CA TYR A 201 9.39 -11.43 2.86
C TYR A 201 9.42 -10.25 1.87
N LEU A 202 10.56 -9.56 1.73
CA LEU A 202 10.73 -8.45 0.80
C LEU A 202 11.18 -8.93 -0.59
N TRP A 203 10.21 -9.23 -1.45
CA TRP A 203 10.46 -9.79 -2.79
C TRP A 203 11.06 -8.81 -3.80
N ASN A 204 10.88 -7.50 -3.60
CA ASN A 204 11.33 -6.42 -4.51
C ASN A 204 12.63 -5.75 -4.04
N ARG A 205 13.42 -6.42 -3.18
CA ARG A 205 14.60 -5.81 -2.53
C ARG A 205 15.70 -5.35 -3.50
N GLY A 206 15.74 -5.88 -4.72
CA GLY A 206 16.66 -5.47 -5.79
C GLY A 206 16.42 -4.06 -6.30
N SER A 207 15.18 -3.55 -6.27
CA SER A 207 14.79 -2.22 -6.77
C SER A 207 15.72 -1.08 -6.31
N ALA A 208 16.03 -1.02 -5.02
CA ALA A 208 16.89 0.03 -4.46
C ALA A 208 18.33 -0.05 -4.99
N HIS A 209 18.86 -1.27 -5.22
CA HIS A 209 20.17 -1.46 -5.85
C HIS A 209 20.17 -0.99 -7.30
N CYS A 210 19.10 -1.29 -8.05
CA CYS A 210 18.99 -0.86 -9.45
C CYS A 210 18.96 0.67 -9.59
N LEU A 211 18.23 1.36 -8.70
CA LEU A 211 18.20 2.81 -8.66
C LEU A 211 19.55 3.40 -8.22
N LEU A 212 20.18 2.81 -7.20
CA LEU A 212 21.47 3.29 -6.69
C LEU A 212 22.57 3.15 -7.76
N ALA A 213 22.54 2.07 -8.55
CA ALA A 213 23.47 1.89 -9.66
C ALA A 213 23.38 3.06 -10.67
N GLN A 214 22.17 3.43 -11.10
CA GLN A 214 21.94 4.57 -12.00
C GLN A 214 22.42 5.90 -11.38
N VAL A 215 22.17 6.10 -10.09
CA VAL A 215 22.61 7.29 -9.34
C VAL A 215 24.15 7.38 -9.32
N LEU A 216 24.84 6.26 -9.09
CA LEU A 216 26.31 6.23 -9.08
C LEU A 216 26.90 6.43 -10.47
N GLU A 217 26.30 5.86 -11.52
CA GLU A 217 26.74 6.07 -12.91
C GLU A 217 26.62 7.53 -13.34
N ARG A 218 25.48 8.17 -13.05
CA ARG A 218 25.28 9.59 -13.39
C ARG A 218 26.29 10.50 -12.70
N GLN A 219 26.64 10.17 -11.46
CA GLN A 219 27.70 10.85 -10.70
C GLN A 219 29.12 10.43 -11.09
N LYS A 220 29.29 9.41 -11.96
CA LYS A 220 30.60 8.79 -12.29
C LYS A 220 31.36 8.30 -11.06
N LYS A 221 30.62 7.78 -10.06
CA LYS A 221 31.18 7.21 -8.84
C LYS A 221 31.51 5.72 -9.01
N PRO A 222 32.54 5.19 -8.32
CA PRO A 222 32.76 3.75 -8.24
C PRO A 222 31.58 3.07 -7.51
N GLY A 223 31.49 1.74 -7.62
CA GLY A 223 30.43 0.99 -6.95
C GLY A 223 29.21 0.68 -7.83
N ALA A 224 29.04 1.38 -8.96
CA ALA A 224 27.90 1.21 -9.85
C ALA A 224 27.73 -0.25 -10.34
N ILE A 225 28.83 -0.88 -10.78
CA ILE A 225 28.82 -2.27 -11.26
C ILE A 225 28.41 -3.24 -10.14
N GLN A 226 28.88 -3.02 -8.91
CA GLN A 226 28.50 -3.85 -7.76
C GLN A 226 27.00 -3.71 -7.47
N GLN A 227 26.45 -2.50 -7.58
CA GLN A 227 25.00 -2.28 -7.41
C GLN A 227 24.20 -2.93 -8.55
N TRP A 228 24.68 -2.88 -9.79
CA TRP A 228 24.05 -3.61 -10.90
C TRP A 228 24.06 -5.13 -10.69
N GLN A 229 25.13 -5.69 -10.14
CA GLN A 229 25.20 -7.11 -9.78
C GLN A 229 24.17 -7.46 -8.70
N GLN A 230 24.00 -6.63 -7.68
CA GLN A 230 22.95 -6.83 -6.66
C GLN A 230 21.55 -6.68 -7.24
N CYS A 231 21.33 -5.68 -8.09
CA CYS A 231 20.08 -5.50 -8.84
C CYS A 231 19.72 -6.76 -9.64
N SER A 232 20.66 -7.31 -10.43
CA SER A 232 20.43 -8.53 -11.20
C SER A 232 20.18 -9.76 -10.33
N LYS A 233 20.88 -9.88 -9.20
CA LYS A 233 20.74 -11.02 -8.26
C LYS A 233 19.43 -11.00 -7.48
N LEU A 234 18.96 -9.80 -7.10
CA LEU A 234 17.88 -9.62 -6.13
C LEU A 234 16.60 -9.03 -6.75
N GLY A 235 16.64 -8.68 -8.03
CA GLY A 235 15.54 -8.03 -8.74
C GLY A 235 14.38 -8.99 -9.03
N SER A 236 13.19 -8.41 -9.17
CA SER A 236 11.96 -9.12 -9.51
C SER A 236 11.30 -8.53 -10.76
N THR A 237 10.81 -9.40 -11.65
CA THR A 237 9.98 -9.00 -12.81
C THR A 237 8.51 -8.81 -12.45
N GLY A 238 8.11 -9.09 -11.21
CA GLY A 238 6.72 -8.94 -10.75
C GLY A 238 6.27 -7.49 -10.60
N ASN A 239 7.20 -6.53 -10.54
CA ASN A 239 6.90 -5.11 -10.55
C ASN A 239 7.29 -4.50 -11.92
N PRO A 240 6.35 -3.95 -12.70
CA PRO A 240 6.64 -3.41 -14.03
C PRO A 240 7.72 -2.32 -14.05
N ASP A 241 7.83 -1.51 -12.99
CA ASP A 241 8.87 -0.48 -12.93
C ASP A 241 10.25 -1.11 -12.69
N GLU A 242 10.30 -2.16 -11.87
CA GLU A 242 11.53 -2.89 -11.56
C GLU A 242 12.01 -3.71 -12.76
N ASP A 243 11.10 -4.29 -13.54
CA ASP A 243 11.43 -5.03 -14.77
C ASP A 243 12.27 -4.19 -15.74
N THR A 244 11.91 -2.91 -15.89
CA THR A 244 12.68 -1.96 -16.71
C THR A 244 14.09 -1.73 -16.17
N TRP A 245 14.25 -1.63 -14.85
CA TRP A 245 15.57 -1.43 -14.25
C TRP A 245 16.42 -2.71 -14.27
N LEU A 246 15.77 -3.87 -14.17
CA LEU A 246 16.43 -5.18 -14.23
C LEU A 246 16.96 -5.46 -15.65
N ASP A 247 16.19 -5.13 -16.68
CA ASP A 247 16.66 -5.19 -18.07
C ASP A 247 17.90 -4.29 -18.29
N LEU A 248 17.87 -3.07 -17.73
CA LEU A 248 19.03 -2.17 -17.77
C LEU A 248 20.25 -2.78 -17.08
N ALA A 249 20.07 -3.43 -15.92
CA ALA A 249 21.14 -4.11 -15.21
C ALA A 249 21.81 -5.19 -16.07
N HIS A 250 21.01 -6.05 -16.71
CA HIS A 250 21.52 -7.12 -17.57
C HIS A 250 22.31 -6.56 -18.77
N LYS A 251 21.78 -5.52 -19.42
CA LYS A 251 22.46 -4.84 -20.54
C LYS A 251 23.79 -4.23 -20.10
N THR A 252 23.81 -3.53 -18.97
CA THR A 252 25.03 -2.88 -18.46
C THR A 252 26.09 -3.90 -18.08
N LEU A 253 25.72 -4.97 -17.37
CA LEU A 253 26.65 -6.03 -16.97
C LEU A 253 27.22 -6.80 -18.17
N SER A 254 26.41 -7.04 -19.21
CA SER A 254 26.88 -7.68 -20.44
C SER A 254 27.93 -6.83 -21.16
N LYS A 255 27.71 -5.51 -21.28
CA LYS A 255 28.68 -4.59 -21.88
C LYS A 255 29.96 -4.50 -21.07
N ALA A 256 29.86 -4.43 -19.74
CA ALA A 256 31.02 -4.39 -18.86
C ALA A 256 31.88 -5.66 -19.01
N ARG A 257 31.26 -6.84 -19.12
CA ARG A 257 31.99 -8.09 -19.37
C ARG A 257 32.72 -8.07 -20.72
N GLN A 258 32.06 -7.65 -21.79
CA GLN A 258 32.69 -7.55 -23.12
C GLN A 258 33.89 -6.58 -23.12
N SER A 259 33.79 -5.45 -22.43
CA SER A 259 34.90 -4.49 -22.31
C SER A 259 36.12 -5.01 -21.55
N TRP A 260 35.97 -6.10 -20.78
CA TRP A 260 37.07 -6.74 -20.04
C TRP A 260 37.64 -7.96 -20.80
N GLU A 261 36.93 -8.40 -21.85
CA GLU A 261 37.30 -9.53 -22.72
C GLU A 261 37.93 -9.06 -24.04
N GLU A 262 37.84 -7.77 -24.39
CA GLU A 262 38.56 -7.17 -25.50
C GLU A 262 40.03 -6.85 -25.12
N PRO A 263 41.04 -7.33 -25.88
CA PRO A 263 42.47 -7.16 -25.59
C PRO A 263 43.00 -5.73 -25.60
#